data_AF-A0A2U2RKL9-F1
#
_entry.id   AF-A0A2U2RKL9-F1
#
_cell.length_a   1.000
_cell.length_b   1.000
_cell.length_c   1.000
_cell.angle_alpha   90.00
_cell.angle_beta   90.00
_cell.angle_gamma   90.00
#
_symmetry.space_group_name_H-M   'P 1'
#
loop_
_entity.id
_entity.type
_entity.pdbx_description
1 polymer ?
#
loop_
_entity_poly.entity_id
_entity_poly.type
_entity_poly.pdbx_seq_one_letter_code
_entity_poly.pdbx_strand_id
1 'polypeptide(L)'
;MSFLVRFEKETQLVGYPKAHLWVEADGADDMDLFVLIQKLDRFGTPLQAFTVPNQSALVHDVTDHGASILRYKGSDGRLRVSARHLDGARTSDEVPAHSFDRVEKLSPGEVAEIEIDLLPIGLAFHPEEQLRFIVSSRNLLGTMMPGIAEYAGAGSGRHVVHTGGEHASYLQLPVMGS
;
A
#
# COMPACT_ATOMS: atom_id res chain seq x y z
N MET A 1 2.19 -5.48 9.21
CA MET A 1 1.25 -4.91 10.20
C MET A 1 0.03 -4.35 9.48
N SER A 2 -1.10 -4.13 10.17
CA SER A 2 -2.29 -3.53 9.56
C SER A 2 -3.04 -2.60 10.50
N PHE A 3 -3.67 -1.58 9.92
CA PHE A 3 -4.47 -0.55 10.58
C PHE A 3 -5.88 -0.54 10.01
N LEU A 4 -6.87 -0.24 10.83
CA LEU A 4 -8.28 -0.26 10.46
C LEU A 4 -8.94 1.07 10.82
N VAL A 5 -9.78 1.56 9.92
CA VAL A 5 -10.75 2.62 10.21
C VAL A 5 -12.13 2.15 9.79
N ARG A 6 -13.12 2.35 10.64
CA ARG A 6 -14.54 2.07 10.37
C ARG A 6 -15.24 3.38 10.05
N PHE A 7 -16.03 3.40 8.98
CA PHE A 7 -16.76 4.60 8.57
C PHE A 7 -18.13 4.65 9.26
N GLU A 8 -18.47 5.78 9.86
CA GLU A 8 -19.77 5.98 10.54
C GLU A 8 -20.86 6.48 9.60
N LYS A 9 -20.45 7.13 8.50
CA LYS A 9 -21.32 7.67 7.45
C LYS A 9 -20.76 7.29 6.10
N GLU A 10 -21.59 7.41 5.07
CA GLU A 10 -21.12 7.24 3.70
C GLU A 10 -19.93 8.18 3.42
N THR A 11 -18.84 7.61 2.91
CA THR A 11 -17.62 8.32 2.58
C THR A 11 -17.13 7.87 1.22
N GLN A 12 -16.92 8.80 0.30
CA GLN A 12 -16.46 8.51 -1.05
C GLN A 12 -15.00 8.91 -1.19
N LEU A 13 -14.17 7.99 -1.70
CA LEU A 13 -12.75 8.19 -1.95
C LEU A 13 -12.53 8.16 -3.46
N VAL A 14 -12.06 9.28 -4.03
CA VAL A 14 -11.84 9.43 -5.47
C VAL A 14 -10.51 10.15 -5.71
N GLY A 15 -9.48 9.41 -6.15
CA GLY A 15 -8.14 9.97 -6.40
C GLY A 15 -7.02 9.03 -5.93
N TYR A 16 -5.86 9.60 -5.63
CA TYR A 16 -4.66 8.87 -5.21
C TYR A 16 -4.51 8.84 -3.68
N PRO A 17 -4.52 7.66 -3.05
CA PRO A 17 -4.05 7.53 -1.67
C PRO A 17 -2.52 7.62 -1.62
N LYS A 18 -2.01 8.10 -0.49
CA LYS A 18 -0.56 8.21 -0.23
C LYS A 18 -0.26 7.77 1.21
N ALA A 19 0.71 6.89 1.39
CA ALA A 19 1.24 6.57 2.70
C ALA A 19 2.44 7.46 3.00
N HIS A 20 2.42 8.15 4.14
CA HIS A 20 3.56 8.87 4.69
C HIS A 20 4.04 8.09 5.91
N LEU A 21 5.27 7.59 5.88
CA LEU A 21 5.78 6.66 6.89
C LEU A 21 7.15 7.11 7.40
N TRP A 22 7.36 6.92 8.70
CA TRP A 22 8.66 6.97 9.35
C TRP A 22 9.14 5.56 9.60
N VAL A 23 10.27 5.17 9.01
CA VAL A 23 10.73 3.77 8.96
C VAL A 23 12.19 3.62 9.32
N GLU A 24 12.54 2.47 9.89
CA GLU A 24 13.90 2.15 10.32
C GLU A 24 14.18 0.67 10.04
N ALA A 25 15.36 0.36 9.50
CA ALA A 25 15.83 -1.00 9.31
C ALA A 25 16.74 -1.41 10.47
N ASP A 26 16.30 -2.39 11.26
CA ASP A 26 17.09 -2.97 12.34
C ASP A 26 17.76 -4.27 11.85
N GLY A 27 19.09 -4.23 11.72
CA GLY A 27 19.89 -5.34 11.19
C GLY A 27 20.01 -5.39 9.67
N ALA A 28 19.69 -4.30 8.96
CA ALA A 28 19.91 -4.13 7.53
C ALA A 28 20.15 -2.64 7.17
N ASP A 29 20.63 -2.38 5.95
CA ASP A 29 20.88 -1.02 5.43
C ASP A 29 19.78 -0.52 4.47
N ASP A 30 18.71 -1.30 4.32
CA ASP A 30 17.65 -1.06 3.35
C ASP A 30 16.40 -1.91 3.66
N MET A 31 15.28 -1.55 3.06
CA MET A 31 14.05 -2.33 3.14
C MET A 31 13.15 -2.10 1.94
N ASP A 32 12.48 -3.17 1.53
CA ASP A 32 11.41 -3.13 0.53
C ASP A 32 10.06 -3.14 1.26
N LEU A 33 9.24 -2.13 1.01
CA LEU A 33 7.92 -1.97 1.61
C LEU A 33 6.83 -2.08 0.55
N PHE A 34 5.82 -2.86 0.87
CA PHE A 34 4.59 -3.03 0.11
C PHE A 34 3.44 -2.55 0.97
N VAL A 35 2.60 -1.71 0.39
CA VAL A 35 1.40 -1.20 1.05
C VAL A 35 0.15 -1.64 0.30
N LEU A 36 -0.92 -1.89 1.04
CA LEU A 36 -2.20 -2.33 0.47
C LEU A 36 -3.36 -1.69 1.25
N ILE A 37 -4.27 -1.07 0.52
CA ILE A 37 -5.58 -0.62 1.02
C ILE A 37 -6.64 -1.63 0.57
N GLN A 38 -7.43 -2.10 1.53
CA GLN A 38 -8.56 -2.98 1.30
C GLN A 38 -9.85 -2.38 1.83
N LYS A 39 -10.92 -2.52 1.04
CA LYS A 39 -12.28 -2.33 1.52
C LYS A 39 -12.75 -3.63 2.19
N LEU A 40 -13.25 -3.53 3.41
CA LEU A 40 -13.88 -4.63 4.12
C LEU A 40 -15.37 -4.32 4.34
N ASP A 41 -16.19 -5.36 4.39
CA ASP A 41 -17.58 -5.24 4.83
C ASP A 41 -17.69 -4.92 6.35
N ARG A 42 -18.92 -4.78 6.83
CA ARG A 42 -19.21 -4.50 8.25
C ARG A 42 -18.72 -5.57 9.23
N PHE A 43 -18.49 -6.79 8.75
CA PHE A 43 -18.00 -7.94 9.52
C PHE A 43 -16.49 -8.13 9.40
N GLY A 44 -15.81 -7.33 8.59
CA GLY A 44 -14.36 -7.40 8.38
C GLY A 44 -13.93 -8.32 7.24
N THR A 45 -14.85 -8.79 6.40
CA THR A 45 -14.52 -9.59 5.22
C THR A 45 -13.96 -8.70 4.11
N PRO A 46 -12.77 -9.01 3.55
CA PRO A 46 -12.25 -8.26 2.41
C PRO A 46 -13.17 -8.37 1.19
N LEU A 47 -13.59 -7.21 0.66
CA LEU A 47 -14.35 -7.13 -0.58
C LEU A 47 -13.40 -7.09 -1.77
N GLN A 48 -13.69 -7.92 -2.76
CA GLN A 48 -12.90 -8.09 -3.98
C GLN A 48 -13.84 -8.23 -5.17
N ALA A 49 -13.41 -7.80 -6.36
CA ALA A 49 -14.25 -7.83 -7.55
C ALA A 49 -13.48 -8.37 -8.77
N PHE A 50 -14.07 -9.28 -9.53
CA PHE A 50 -13.52 -9.66 -10.82
C PHE A 50 -13.60 -8.48 -11.79
N THR A 51 -12.50 -8.24 -12.49
CA THR A 51 -12.38 -7.19 -13.53
C THR A 51 -12.66 -7.75 -14.92
N VAL A 52 -12.97 -9.04 -15.02
CA VAL A 52 -13.27 -9.77 -16.25
C VAL A 52 -14.62 -10.48 -16.13
N PRO A 53 -15.31 -10.79 -17.25
CA PRO A 53 -16.59 -11.50 -17.21
C PRO A 53 -16.51 -12.93 -16.68
N ASN A 54 -15.35 -13.60 -16.81
CA ASN A 54 -15.17 -14.98 -16.38
C ASN A 54 -15.03 -15.06 -14.85
N GLN A 55 -16.02 -15.68 -14.19
CA GLN A 55 -16.08 -15.90 -12.75
C GLN A 55 -16.15 -17.40 -12.40
N SER A 56 -15.58 -18.25 -13.26
CA SER A 56 -15.51 -19.69 -13.01
C SER A 56 -14.59 -20.02 -11.82
N ALA A 57 -14.78 -21.21 -11.22
CA ALA A 57 -13.96 -21.69 -10.11
C ALA A 57 -12.45 -21.65 -10.40
N LEU A 58 -12.05 -21.96 -11.64
CA LEU A 58 -10.65 -21.85 -12.05
C LEU A 58 -10.10 -20.43 -11.91
N VAL A 59 -10.89 -19.41 -12.28
CA VAL A 59 -10.47 -18.01 -12.13
C VAL A 59 -10.46 -17.60 -10.66
N HIS A 60 -11.37 -18.12 -9.84
CA HIS A 60 -11.29 -17.94 -8.39
C HIS A 60 -9.96 -18.47 -7.83
N ASP A 61 -9.60 -19.72 -8.14
CA ASP A 61 -8.38 -20.35 -7.62
C ASP A 61 -7.11 -19.62 -8.07
N VAL A 62 -7.03 -19.29 -9.36
CA VAL A 62 -5.88 -18.55 -9.92
C VAL A 62 -5.74 -17.15 -9.31
N THR A 63 -6.85 -16.55 -8.88
CA THR A 63 -6.84 -15.21 -8.28
C THR A 63 -6.72 -15.21 -6.76
N ASP A 64 -6.57 -16.36 -6.08
CA ASP A 64 -6.48 -16.37 -4.62
C ASP A 64 -5.15 -15.75 -4.13
N HIS A 65 -4.04 -16.09 -4.79
CA HIS A 65 -2.69 -15.64 -4.42
C HIS A 65 -1.93 -14.85 -5.51
N GLY A 66 -2.65 -14.37 -6.51
CA GLY A 66 -2.05 -13.56 -7.58
C GLY A 66 -3.08 -13.19 -8.62
N ALA A 67 -2.62 -13.10 -9.87
CA ALA A 67 -3.42 -12.72 -11.03
C ALA A 67 -4.26 -11.46 -10.76
N SER A 68 -3.66 -10.45 -10.10
CA SER A 68 -4.38 -9.27 -9.62
C SER A 68 -5.04 -8.47 -10.74
N ILE A 69 -4.60 -8.65 -11.99
CA ILE A 69 -5.24 -8.07 -13.16
C ILE A 69 -6.67 -8.58 -13.39
N LEU A 70 -6.98 -9.81 -12.95
CA LEU A 70 -8.28 -10.46 -13.15
C LEU A 70 -9.26 -10.21 -12.00
N ARG A 71 -8.74 -9.79 -10.84
CA ARG A 71 -9.54 -9.54 -9.64
C ARG A 71 -8.94 -8.40 -8.83
N TYR A 72 -9.68 -7.30 -8.75
CA TYR A 72 -9.37 -6.20 -7.87
C TYR A 72 -9.50 -6.65 -6.41
N LYS A 73 -8.41 -6.53 -5.65
CA LYS A 73 -8.36 -6.88 -4.22
C LYS A 73 -8.00 -5.71 -3.32
N GLY A 74 -7.86 -4.51 -3.88
CA GLY A 74 -7.39 -3.33 -3.17
C GLY A 74 -6.44 -2.48 -4.01
N SER A 75 -6.11 -1.30 -3.50
CA SER A 75 -5.11 -0.40 -4.08
C SER A 75 -3.76 -0.67 -3.41
N ASP A 76 -2.72 -0.93 -4.22
CA ASP A 76 -1.38 -1.22 -3.76
C ASP A 76 -0.36 -0.15 -4.16
N GLY A 77 0.74 -0.13 -3.43
CA GLY A 77 1.93 0.68 -3.66
C GLY A 77 3.17 -0.04 -3.16
N ARG A 78 4.36 0.35 -3.63
CA ARG A 78 5.62 -0.24 -3.17
C ARG A 78 6.78 0.74 -3.27
N LEU A 79 7.73 0.62 -2.37
CA LEU A 79 8.95 1.42 -2.38
C LEU A 79 10.12 0.64 -1.78
N ARG A 80 11.29 0.73 -2.41
CA ARG A 80 12.58 0.44 -1.76
C ARG A 80 13.04 1.70 -1.05
N VAL A 81 13.27 1.64 0.25
CA VAL A 81 13.54 2.84 1.06
C VAL A 81 14.83 3.55 0.67
N SER A 82 15.84 2.83 0.17
CA SER A 82 17.02 3.50 -0.39
C SER A 82 16.72 4.34 -1.64
N ALA A 83 15.56 4.19 -2.27
CA ALA A 83 15.15 4.92 -3.46
C ALA A 83 14.10 6.01 -3.15
N ARG A 84 13.98 6.40 -1.87
CA ARG A 84 12.97 7.35 -1.34
C ARG A 84 13.10 8.80 -1.82
N HIS A 85 14.19 9.15 -2.50
CA HIS A 85 14.44 10.54 -2.88
C HIS A 85 13.35 11.11 -3.79
N LEU A 86 12.58 12.08 -3.26
CA LEU A 86 11.54 12.79 -3.98
C LEU A 86 12.13 13.83 -4.94
N ASP A 87 11.52 13.94 -6.11
CA ASP A 87 11.75 15.02 -7.06
C ASP A 87 10.87 16.22 -6.67
N GLY A 88 11.49 17.25 -6.09
CA GLY A 88 10.78 18.44 -5.62
C GLY A 88 10.12 19.29 -6.71
N ALA A 89 10.45 19.07 -7.99
CA ALA A 89 9.80 19.76 -9.10
C ALA A 89 8.55 19.02 -9.62
N ARG A 90 8.42 17.72 -9.31
CA ARG A 90 7.30 16.88 -9.78
C ARG A 90 6.37 16.41 -8.67
N THR A 91 6.87 16.32 -7.44
CA THR A 91 6.08 15.94 -6.28
C THR A 91 5.03 17.01 -5.98
N SER A 92 3.82 16.57 -5.68
CA SER A 92 2.77 17.40 -5.12
C SER A 92 2.37 16.89 -3.73
N ASP A 93 1.58 17.67 -3.00
CA ASP A 93 1.01 17.25 -1.72
C ASP A 93 0.19 15.95 -1.85
N GLU A 94 -0.40 15.71 -3.02
CA GLU A 94 -1.26 14.55 -3.29
C GLU A 94 -0.49 13.33 -3.80
N VAL A 95 0.48 13.53 -4.70
CA VAL A 95 1.16 12.45 -5.43
C VAL A 95 2.68 12.63 -5.32
N PRO A 96 3.39 11.73 -4.61
CA PRO A 96 4.84 11.75 -4.55
C PRO A 96 5.42 11.36 -5.91
N ALA A 97 6.46 12.07 -6.34
CA ALA A 97 7.23 11.71 -7.52
C ALA A 97 8.65 11.39 -7.09
N HIS A 98 9.04 10.12 -7.18
CA HIS A 98 10.39 9.69 -6.87
C HIS A 98 11.33 9.95 -8.06
N SER A 99 12.52 10.46 -7.77
CA SER A 99 13.55 10.72 -8.77
C SER A 99 14.16 9.42 -9.34
N PHE A 100 14.34 8.43 -8.45
CA PHE A 100 15.05 7.18 -8.72
C PHE A 100 16.47 7.35 -9.30
N ASP A 101 17.12 8.48 -9.01
CA ASP A 101 18.45 8.82 -9.55
C ASP A 101 19.61 8.53 -8.56
N ARG A 102 19.28 8.10 -7.34
CA ARG A 102 20.25 7.82 -6.28
C ARG A 102 19.79 6.68 -5.36
N VAL A 103 20.77 6.17 -4.60
CA VAL A 103 20.57 5.13 -3.58
C VAL A 103 21.04 5.70 -2.24
N GLU A 104 20.10 5.93 -1.33
CA GLU A 104 20.29 6.48 0.01
C GLU A 104 20.15 5.36 1.05
N LYS A 105 21.19 4.55 1.26
CA LYS A 105 21.15 3.48 2.28
C LYS A 105 20.91 4.04 3.69
N LEU A 106 20.28 3.23 4.53
CA LEU A 106 20.02 3.56 5.93
C LEU A 106 21.24 3.22 6.79
N SER A 107 21.59 4.12 7.71
CA SER A 107 22.53 3.86 8.79
C SER A 107 21.82 3.13 9.95
N PRO A 108 22.56 2.37 10.79
CA PRO A 108 21.96 1.76 11.98
C PRO A 108 21.28 2.80 12.89
N GLY A 109 20.00 2.59 13.20
CA GLY A 109 19.19 3.50 14.01
C GLY A 109 18.70 4.75 13.26
N GLU A 110 18.94 4.87 11.96
CA GLU A 110 18.38 5.94 11.14
C GLU A 110 16.88 5.74 10.95
N VAL A 111 16.10 6.76 11.30
CA VAL A 111 14.67 6.84 10.98
C VAL A 111 14.51 7.70 9.73
N ALA A 112 14.08 7.07 8.64
CA ALA A 112 13.82 7.74 7.37
C ALA A 112 12.35 8.08 7.20
N GLU A 113 12.09 9.29 6.72
CA GLU A 113 10.78 9.73 6.21
C GLU A 113 10.61 9.26 4.76
N ILE A 114 9.48 8.64 4.44
CA ILE A 114 9.17 8.18 3.09
C ILE A 114 7.72 8.47 2.72
N GLU A 115 7.47 8.62 1.42
CA GLU A 115 6.12 8.63 0.85
C GLU A 115 5.95 7.48 -0.15
N ILE A 116 4.81 6.80 -0.13
CA ILE A 116 4.48 5.75 -1.08
C ILE A 116 3.13 6.09 -1.71
N ASP A 117 3.12 6.34 -3.02
CA ASP A 117 1.89 6.44 -3.79
C ASP A 117 1.21 5.08 -3.91
N LEU A 118 -0.12 5.08 -3.84
CA LEU A 118 -0.92 3.91 -4.14
C LEU A 118 -1.74 4.15 -5.41
N LEU A 119 -2.10 3.07 -6.10
CA LEU A 119 -2.96 3.14 -7.27
C LEU A 119 -4.27 3.90 -6.99
N PRO A 120 -4.76 4.70 -7.95
CA PRO A 120 -5.93 5.53 -7.73
C PRO A 120 -7.17 4.68 -7.45
N ILE A 121 -8.05 5.20 -6.60
CA ILE A 121 -9.29 4.56 -6.19
C ILE A 121 -10.51 5.41 -6.53
N GLY A 122 -11.62 4.71 -6.78
CA GLY A 122 -12.97 5.26 -6.80
C GLY A 122 -13.86 4.33 -5.99
N LEU A 123 -13.99 4.58 -4.68
CA LEU A 123 -14.66 3.69 -3.75
C LEU A 123 -15.65 4.48 -2.87
N ALA A 124 -16.86 3.96 -2.71
CA ALA A 124 -17.79 4.39 -1.66
C ALA A 124 -17.70 3.42 -0.49
N PHE A 125 -17.58 3.95 0.73
CA PHE A 125 -17.70 3.21 1.98
C PHE A 125 -19.03 3.58 2.61
N HIS A 126 -19.88 2.60 2.84
CA HIS A 126 -21.13 2.74 3.58
C HIS A 126 -20.89 2.64 5.10
N PRO A 127 -21.85 3.06 5.94
CA PRO A 127 -21.75 2.92 7.37
C PRO A 127 -21.36 1.50 7.81
N GLU A 128 -20.47 1.43 8.80
CA GLU A 128 -19.86 0.22 9.37
C GLU A 128 -18.86 -0.54 8.48
N GLU A 129 -18.76 -0.23 7.18
CA GLU A 129 -17.68 -0.75 6.35
C GLU A 129 -16.33 -0.18 6.82
N GLN A 130 -15.26 -0.89 6.47
CA GLN A 130 -13.93 -0.59 7.01
C GLN A 130 -12.91 -0.46 5.90
N LEU A 131 -11.97 0.48 6.06
CA LEU A 131 -10.73 0.49 5.31
C LEU A 131 -9.65 -0.20 6.15
N ARG A 132 -8.95 -1.16 5.53
CA ARG A 132 -7.75 -1.79 6.08
C ARG A 132 -6.53 -1.32 5.31
N PHE A 133 -5.59 -0.69 6.00
CA PHE A 133 -4.27 -0.35 5.48
C PHE A 133 -3.24 -1.36 5.99
N ILE A 134 -2.45 -1.94 5.09
CA ILE A 134 -1.45 -2.95 5.43
C ILE A 134 -0.08 -2.45 4.99
N VAL A 135 0.91 -2.58 5.86
CA VAL A 135 2.34 -2.39 5.54
C VAL A 135 3.04 -3.74 5.70
N SER A 136 3.78 -4.15 4.68
CA SER A 136 4.34 -5.49 4.55
C SER A 136 5.73 -5.46 3.90
N SER A 137 6.59 -6.40 4.26
CA SER A 137 7.87 -6.65 3.56
C SER A 137 7.71 -7.50 2.30
N ARG A 138 6.49 -7.95 2.00
CA ARG A 138 6.15 -8.77 0.83
C ARG A 138 4.88 -8.28 0.15
N ASN A 139 4.78 -8.55 -1.15
CA ASN A 139 3.61 -8.22 -1.95
C ASN A 139 2.41 -9.13 -1.59
N LEU A 140 1.47 -8.61 -0.81
CA LEU A 140 0.28 -9.36 -0.42
C LEU A 140 -0.80 -9.45 -1.52
N LEU A 141 -0.69 -8.64 -2.58
CA LEU A 141 -1.61 -8.70 -3.71
C LEU A 141 -1.33 -9.91 -4.62
N GLY A 142 -0.08 -10.39 -4.58
CA GLY A 142 0.47 -11.38 -5.49
C GLY A 142 0.86 -10.76 -6.83
N THR A 143 1.25 -11.60 -7.78
CA THR A 143 1.71 -11.16 -9.11
C THR A 143 0.55 -10.69 -9.99
N MET A 144 0.85 -9.80 -10.94
CA MET A 144 -0.16 -9.23 -11.83
C MET A 144 -0.77 -10.28 -12.76
N MET A 145 0.07 -11.10 -13.41
CA MET A 145 -0.34 -12.18 -14.30
C MET A 145 -0.04 -13.55 -13.66
N PRO A 146 -0.84 -14.59 -13.97
CA PRO A 146 -0.53 -15.96 -13.60
C PRO A 146 0.86 -16.40 -14.09
N GLY A 147 1.56 -17.20 -13.30
CA GLY A 147 2.84 -17.81 -13.69
C GLY A 147 4.05 -16.86 -13.67
N ILE A 148 3.87 -15.59 -13.29
CA ILE A 148 4.99 -14.68 -13.04
C ILE A 148 5.67 -15.08 -11.73
N ALA A 149 7.00 -15.10 -11.73
CA ALA A 149 7.80 -15.28 -10.53
C ALA A 149 7.59 -14.09 -9.57
N GLU A 150 7.27 -14.39 -8.31
CA GLU A 150 7.11 -13.35 -7.31
C GLU A 150 8.43 -12.65 -7.03
N TYR A 151 8.36 -11.35 -6.82
CA TYR A 151 9.51 -10.59 -6.37
C TYR A 151 9.88 -11.02 -4.94
N ALA A 152 11.07 -11.59 -4.78
CA ALA A 152 11.67 -11.84 -3.48
C ALA A 152 12.65 -10.69 -3.18
N GLY A 153 12.26 -9.81 -2.26
CA GLY A 153 13.14 -8.75 -1.77
C GLY A 153 14.39 -9.33 -1.09
N ALA A 154 15.49 -8.60 -1.18
CA ALA A 154 16.74 -8.95 -0.48
C ALA A 154 16.71 -8.56 1.02
N GLY A 155 15.56 -8.09 1.51
CA GLY A 155 15.38 -7.59 2.87
C GLY A 155 15.75 -8.64 3.90
N SER A 156 16.74 -8.31 4.72
CA SER A 156 17.05 -9.02 5.96
C SER A 156 16.76 -8.08 7.14
N GLY A 157 16.78 -8.60 8.36
CA GLY A 157 16.52 -7.79 9.55
C GLY A 157 15.03 -7.49 9.79
N ARG A 158 14.79 -6.63 10.76
CA ARG A 158 13.46 -6.23 11.24
C ARG A 158 13.10 -4.86 10.70
N HIS A 159 11.97 -4.77 10.00
CA HIS A 159 11.42 -3.49 9.57
C HIS A 159 10.61 -2.86 10.70
N VAL A 160 10.95 -1.63 11.08
CA VAL A 160 10.27 -0.85 12.10
C VAL A 160 9.51 0.29 11.44
N VAL A 161 8.26 0.50 11.85
CA VAL A 161 7.43 1.65 11.44
C VAL A 161 7.11 2.43 12.71
N HIS A 162 7.51 3.70 12.74
CA HIS A 162 7.27 4.60 13.86
C HIS A 162 5.91 5.29 13.71
N THR A 163 5.21 5.50 14.83
CA THR A 163 3.87 6.11 14.83
C THR A 163 3.71 7.03 16.04
N GLY A 164 3.04 8.17 15.85
CA GLY A 164 2.79 9.16 16.89
C GLY A 164 3.97 10.10 17.18
N GLY A 165 3.72 11.15 17.95
CA GLY A 165 4.73 12.13 18.33
C GLY A 165 5.36 12.83 17.12
N GLU A 166 6.68 12.97 17.13
CA GLU A 166 7.46 13.59 16.04
C GLU A 166 7.55 12.69 14.79
N HIS A 167 7.29 11.38 14.93
CA HIS A 167 7.29 10.40 13.84
C HIS A 167 5.88 9.88 13.54
N ALA A 168 4.97 10.81 13.27
CA ALA A 168 3.57 10.51 13.00
C ALA A 168 3.37 9.96 11.58
N SER A 169 3.54 8.66 11.38
CA SER A 169 3.12 7.99 10.13
C SER A 169 1.60 8.07 9.94
N TYR A 170 1.16 8.32 8.70
CA TYR A 170 -0.26 8.42 8.35
C TYR A 170 -0.57 7.90 6.94
N LEU A 171 -1.86 7.65 6.69
CA LEU A 171 -2.39 7.41 5.36
C LEU A 171 -3.25 8.59 4.94
N GLN A 172 -2.86 9.27 3.87
CA GLN A 172 -3.65 10.31 3.22
C GLN A 172 -4.66 9.66 2.27
N LEU A 173 -5.93 10.03 2.42
CA LEU A 173 -7.03 9.50 1.62
C LEU A 173 -7.65 10.61 0.77
N PRO A 174 -8.00 10.32 -0.50
CA PRO A 174 -8.61 11.29 -1.40
C PRO A 174 -10.12 11.38 -1.15
N VAL A 175 -10.51 11.89 0.02
CA VAL A 175 -11.92 12.03 0.40
C VAL A 175 -12.57 13.07 -0.50
N MET A 176 -13.59 12.67 -1.25
CA MET A 176 -14.36 13.60 -2.06
C MET A 176 -15.17 14.50 -1.13
N GLY A 177 -14.98 15.82 -1.28
CA GLY A 177 -15.74 16.82 -0.54
C GLY A 177 -17.23 16.70 -0.83
N SER A 178 -18.05 16.85 0.21
CA SER A 178 -19.51 16.95 0.10
C SER A 178 -19.96 18.24 -0.56
#